data_AF-A0A554ITA8-F1
#
_entry.id   AF-A0A554ITA8-F1
#
_cell.length_a   1.000
_cell.length_b   1.000
_cell.length_c   1.000
_cell.angle_alpha   90.00
_cell.angle_beta   90.00
_cell.angle_gamma   90.00
#
_symmetry.space_group_name_H-M   'P 1'
#
loop_
_entity.id
_entity.type
_entity.pdbx_description
1 polymer ?
#
loop_
_entity_poly.entity_id
_entity_poly.type
_entity_poly.pdbx_seq_one_letter_code
_entity_poly.pdbx_strand_id
1 'polypeptide(L)'
;AFANQELMVQLVAAHIPPGVCIYIKEHPAQGELFRSEAFYRSIRELPCVRFVPRSADSLRLIHNAKAIATITGTAGFEAIFRGKPVLMFGHRFCQYAPGTYMIRSTADCRNAMERIFQKGETQSPREVRLFLKAIEETTVPFEGGQLRPDQASREERARVMGEMVSRILEPLFR
;
A
#
# COMPACT_ATOMS: atom_id res chain seq x y z
N ALA A 1 7.79 11.32 -0.24
CA ALA A 1 6.44 11.00 0.26
C ALA A 1 6.49 11.00 1.78
N PHE A 2 6.14 12.11 2.43
CA PHE A 2 6.03 12.21 3.88
C PHE A 2 4.55 12.12 4.25
N ALA A 3 4.04 10.90 4.33
CA ALA A 3 2.84 10.65 5.10
C ALA A 3 3.30 10.35 6.52
N ASN A 4 2.63 10.97 7.51
CA ASN A 4 2.99 10.83 8.91
C ASN A 4 2.72 9.38 9.38
N GLN A 5 3.71 8.50 9.18
CA GLN A 5 3.65 7.08 9.51
C GLN A 5 3.45 6.84 11.01
N GLU A 6 3.87 7.79 11.84
CA GLU A 6 3.65 7.75 13.28
C GLU A 6 2.17 7.85 13.60
N LEU A 7 1.48 8.86 13.04
CA LEU A 7 0.03 9.01 13.18
C LEU A 7 -0.73 7.80 12.63
N MET A 8 -0.27 7.22 11.52
CA MET A 8 -0.85 5.98 10.99
C MET A 8 -0.77 4.85 12.02
N VAL A 9 0.41 4.60 12.58
CA VAL A 9 0.62 3.53 13.57
C VAL A 9 -0.20 3.79 14.83
N GLN A 10 -0.21 5.02 15.35
CA GLN A 10 -0.99 5.41 16.52
C GLN A 10 -2.50 5.23 16.28
N LEU A 11 -3.00 5.63 15.11
CA LEU A 11 -4.40 5.49 14.74
C LEU A 11 -4.82 4.01 14.68
N VAL A 12 -4.00 3.17 14.06
CA VAL A 12 -4.22 1.72 14.02
C VAL A 12 -4.20 1.15 15.45
N ALA A 13 -3.17 1.47 16.24
CA ALA A 13 -3.01 1.00 17.60
C ALA A 13 -4.19 1.35 18.51
N ALA A 14 -4.83 2.51 18.29
CA ALA A 14 -6.01 2.92 19.04
C ALA A 14 -7.29 2.12 18.71
N HIS A 15 -7.33 1.38 17.60
CA HIS A 15 -8.53 0.70 17.12
C HIS A 15 -8.38 -0.82 16.93
N ILE A 16 -7.18 -1.38 17.06
CA ILE A 16 -7.01 -2.83 16.97
C ILE A 16 -7.74 -3.55 18.12
N PRO A 17 -8.28 -4.76 17.88
CA PRO A 17 -8.86 -5.59 18.94
C PRO A 17 -7.81 -6.04 19.98
N PRO A 18 -8.25 -6.39 21.20
CA PRO A 18 -7.38 -7.03 22.19
C PRO A 18 -6.69 -8.29 21.64
N GLY A 19 -5.42 -8.48 22.00
CA GLY A 19 -4.61 -9.62 21.56
C GLY A 19 -4.00 -9.50 20.16
N VAL A 20 -4.32 -8.43 19.41
CA VAL A 20 -3.69 -8.15 18.11
C VAL A 20 -2.42 -7.32 18.31
N CYS A 21 -1.37 -7.65 17.56
CA CYS A 21 -0.11 -6.91 17.55
C CYS A 21 0.15 -6.28 16.17
N ILE A 22 0.82 -5.12 16.16
CA ILE A 22 1.27 -4.41 14.97
C ILE A 22 2.76 -4.70 14.77
N TYR A 23 3.10 -5.33 13.65
CA TYR A 23 4.49 -5.59 13.28
C TYR A 23 4.97 -4.55 12.27
N ILE A 24 5.97 -3.75 12.66
CA ILE A 24 6.53 -2.69 11.81
C ILE A 24 7.75 -3.22 11.07
N LYS A 25 7.62 -3.26 9.73
CA LYS A 25 8.69 -3.64 8.81
C LYS A 25 9.21 -2.41 8.06
N GLU A 26 10.41 -1.98 8.42
CA GLU A 26 11.11 -0.91 7.68
C GLU A 26 11.60 -1.40 6.31
N HIS A 27 11.65 -0.48 5.35
CA HIS A 27 12.17 -0.76 4.02
C HIS A 27 13.70 -0.98 4.09
N PRO A 28 14.30 -1.94 3.37
CA PRO A 28 15.75 -2.20 3.43
C PRO A 28 16.61 -0.99 3.07
N ALA A 29 16.15 -0.18 2.10
CA ALA A 29 16.82 1.06 1.69
C ALA A 29 16.58 2.24 2.65
N GLN A 30 15.84 2.06 3.75
CA GLN A 30 15.69 3.08 4.77
C GLN A 30 16.99 3.20 5.56
N GLY A 31 17.67 4.34 5.42
CA GLY A 31 18.87 4.70 6.18
C GLY A 31 18.54 5.31 7.55
N GLU A 32 19.56 5.56 8.35
CA GLU A 32 19.43 6.07 9.72
C GLU A 32 18.91 7.52 9.78
N LEU A 33 19.12 8.31 8.73
CA LEU A 33 18.68 9.71 8.66
C LEU A 33 17.21 9.89 8.27
N PHE A 34 16.49 8.80 7.94
CA PHE A 34 15.11 8.88 7.46
C PHE A 34 14.09 8.98 8.59
N ARG A 35 14.49 8.69 9.84
CA ARG A 35 13.64 8.76 11.03
C ARG A 35 14.41 9.34 12.22
N SER A 36 13.73 10.17 12.98
CA SER A 36 14.26 10.67 14.24
C SER A 36 14.19 9.58 15.32
N GLU A 37 15.01 9.71 16.35
CA GLU A 37 14.90 8.87 17.52
C GLU A 37 13.53 9.01 18.21
N ALA A 38 12.99 10.24 18.25
CA ALA A 38 11.67 10.54 18.80
C ALA A 38 10.56 9.72 18.13
N PHE A 39 10.61 9.56 16.80
CA PHE A 39 9.68 8.71 16.05
C PHE A 39 9.71 7.25 16.52
N TYR A 40 10.90 6.69 16.75
CA TYR A 40 11.02 5.31 17.21
C TYR A 40 10.58 5.15 18.67
N ARG A 41 10.89 6.13 19.53
CA ARG A 41 10.47 6.11 20.94
C ARG A 41 8.95 6.13 21.07
N SER A 42 8.27 7.08 20.40
CA SER A 42 6.81 7.22 20.50
C SER A 42 6.04 5.98 20.03
N ILE A 43 6.55 5.31 19.01
CA ILE A 43 5.95 4.08 18.50
C ILE A 43 6.27 2.87 19.39
N ARG A 44 7.47 2.81 19.95
CA ARG A 44 7.89 1.70 20.84
C ARG A 44 7.13 1.71 22.17
N GLU A 45 6.66 2.88 22.61
CA GLU A 45 5.83 3.03 23.81
C GLU A 45 4.44 2.38 23.64
N LEU A 46 3.99 2.14 22.41
CA LEU A 46 2.73 1.44 22.15
C LEU A 46 2.90 -0.07 22.44
N PRO A 47 2.17 -0.63 23.43
CA PRO A 47 2.43 -1.99 23.92
C PRO A 47 2.16 -3.08 22.88
N CYS A 48 1.26 -2.81 21.94
CA CYS A 48 0.89 -3.70 20.84
C CYS A 48 1.85 -3.67 19.65
N VAL A 49 2.86 -2.79 19.66
CA VAL A 49 3.80 -2.64 18.54
C VAL A 49 5.05 -3.50 18.74
N ARG A 50 5.52 -4.12 17.65
CA ARG A 50 6.76 -4.89 17.56
C ARG A 50 7.51 -4.49 16.30
N PHE A 51 8.79 -4.19 16.41
CA PHE A 51 9.66 -4.02 15.25
C PHE A 51 10.19 -5.38 14.79
N VAL A 52 10.22 -5.59 13.47
CA VAL A 52 10.87 -6.76 12.87
C VAL A 52 12.17 -6.35 12.18
N PRO A 53 13.14 -7.28 12.03
CA PRO A 53 14.37 -6.99 11.31
C PRO A 53 14.12 -6.44 9.91
N ARG A 54 14.96 -5.50 9.46
CA ARG A 54 14.90 -4.98 8.07
C ARG A 54 15.11 -6.08 7.02
N SER A 55 15.81 -7.15 7.38
CA SER A 55 16.02 -8.34 6.54
C SER A 55 14.88 -9.35 6.58
N ALA A 56 13.85 -9.14 7.40
CA ALA A 56 12.72 -10.07 7.48
C ALA A 56 11.99 -10.18 6.13
N ASP A 57 11.61 -11.40 5.79
CA ASP A 57 10.89 -11.69 4.55
C ASP A 57 9.47 -11.10 4.56
N SER A 58 9.26 -10.11 3.69
CA SER A 58 7.96 -9.43 3.52
C SER A 58 6.84 -10.39 3.14
N LEU A 59 7.10 -11.39 2.28
CA LEU A 59 6.07 -12.33 1.84
C LEU A 59 5.63 -13.23 2.98
N ARG A 60 6.58 -13.70 3.80
CA ARG A 60 6.27 -14.46 5.01
C ARG A 60 5.48 -13.63 6.03
N LEU A 61 5.81 -12.35 6.20
CA LEU A 61 5.04 -11.46 7.06
C LEU A 61 3.61 -11.28 6.55
N ILE A 62 3.44 -11.01 5.25
CA ILE A 62 2.10 -10.84 4.63
C ILE A 62 1.28 -12.12 4.77
N HIS A 63 1.87 -13.29 4.50
CA HIS A 63 1.18 -14.57 4.61
C HIS A 63 0.58 -14.80 6.00
N ASN A 64 1.31 -14.45 7.05
CA ASN A 64 0.89 -14.67 8.44
C ASN A 64 0.08 -13.51 9.04
N ALA A 65 0.01 -12.37 8.36
CA ALA A 65 -0.74 -11.22 8.82
C ALA A 65 -2.27 -11.45 8.73
N LYS A 66 -3.01 -10.81 9.63
CA LYS A 66 -4.49 -10.69 9.54
C LYS A 66 -4.91 -9.59 8.58
N ALA A 67 -4.16 -8.50 8.54
CA ALA A 67 -4.33 -7.39 7.61
C ALA A 67 -3.00 -6.65 7.43
N ILE A 68 -2.87 -5.89 6.33
CA ILE A 68 -1.69 -5.07 6.03
C ILE A 68 -2.08 -3.59 6.08
N ALA A 69 -1.36 -2.80 6.87
CA ALA A 69 -1.49 -1.35 6.86
C ALA A 69 -0.35 -0.73 6.04
N THR A 70 -0.68 0.13 5.07
CA THR A 70 0.33 0.81 4.25
C THR A 70 -0.17 2.17 3.75
N ILE A 71 0.75 3.08 3.46
CA ILE A 71 0.41 4.36 2.82
C ILE A 71 0.28 4.17 1.32
N THR A 72 1.39 3.82 0.68
CA THR A 72 1.48 3.55 -0.76
C THR A 72 2.54 2.47 -1.00
N GLY A 73 2.76 1.54 -0.08
CA GLY A 73 3.74 0.45 -0.27
C GLY A 73 3.21 -0.64 -1.21
N THR A 74 4.11 -1.33 -1.91
CA THR A 74 3.75 -2.50 -2.74
C THR A 74 3.21 -3.65 -1.90
N ALA A 75 3.57 -3.72 -0.61
CA ALA A 75 3.06 -4.71 0.33
C ALA A 75 1.52 -4.76 0.38
N GLY A 76 0.83 -3.63 0.20
CA GLY A 76 -0.63 -3.61 0.09
C GLY A 76 -1.12 -4.29 -1.20
N PHE A 77 -0.42 -4.08 -2.32
CA PHE A 77 -0.75 -4.76 -3.57
C PHE A 77 -0.50 -6.27 -3.48
N GLU A 78 0.64 -6.68 -2.92
CA GLU A 78 0.97 -8.09 -2.68
C GLU A 78 -0.04 -8.79 -1.74
N ALA A 79 -0.56 -8.05 -0.75
CA ALA A 79 -1.56 -8.54 0.20
C ALA A 79 -2.91 -8.85 -0.45
N ILE A 80 -3.36 -8.01 -1.39
CA ILE A 80 -4.62 -8.21 -2.12
C ILE A 80 -4.65 -9.59 -2.79
N PHE A 81 -3.56 -10.00 -3.44
CA PHE A 81 -3.47 -11.32 -4.10
C PHE A 81 -3.42 -12.51 -3.14
N ARG A 82 -3.21 -12.27 -1.85
CA ARG A 82 -3.10 -13.30 -0.82
C ARG A 82 -4.35 -13.37 0.08
N GLY A 83 -5.45 -12.74 -0.33
CA GLY A 83 -6.68 -12.73 0.47
C GLY A 83 -6.55 -11.93 1.77
N LYS A 84 -5.55 -11.04 1.86
CA LYS A 84 -5.29 -10.23 3.04
C LYS A 84 -5.96 -8.86 2.88
N PRO A 85 -6.81 -8.46 3.84
CA PRO A 85 -7.33 -7.11 3.91
C PRO A 85 -6.21 -6.07 4.00
N VAL A 86 -6.44 -4.90 3.39
CA VAL A 86 -5.47 -3.80 3.36
C VAL A 86 -6.07 -2.53 3.92
N LEU A 87 -5.43 -1.94 4.93
CA LEU A 87 -5.71 -0.59 5.39
C LEU A 87 -4.79 0.36 4.62
N MET A 88 -5.37 1.15 3.74
CA MET A 88 -4.65 2.05 2.84
C MET A 88 -4.77 3.50 3.32
N PHE A 89 -3.63 4.11 3.65
CA PHE A 89 -3.56 5.47 4.20
C PHE A 89 -3.16 6.53 3.16
N GLY A 90 -2.80 6.10 1.94
CA GLY A 90 -2.41 6.98 0.85
C GLY A 90 -3.16 6.68 -0.44
N HIS A 91 -3.01 7.55 -1.43
CA HIS A 91 -3.66 7.39 -2.72
C HIS A 91 -2.79 6.55 -3.67
N ARG A 92 -3.28 5.38 -4.06
CA ARG A 92 -2.65 4.48 -5.04
C ARG A 92 -3.74 3.70 -5.76
N PHE A 93 -3.51 3.28 -7.01
CA PHE A 93 -4.50 2.54 -7.81
C PHE A 93 -5.13 1.33 -7.08
N CYS A 94 -4.37 0.66 -6.21
CA CYS A 94 -4.86 -0.47 -5.42
C CYS A 94 -5.88 -0.09 -4.32
N GLN A 95 -6.17 1.19 -4.13
CA GLN A 95 -7.26 1.63 -3.24
C GLN A 95 -8.66 1.17 -3.71
N TYR A 96 -8.82 0.88 -4.99
CA TYR A 96 -10.07 0.41 -5.59
C TYR A 96 -10.16 -1.13 -5.61
N ALA A 97 -9.12 -1.81 -5.11
CA ALA A 97 -9.11 -3.26 -5.09
C ALA A 97 -10.07 -3.81 -4.04
N PRO A 98 -10.66 -4.99 -4.28
CA PRO A 98 -11.45 -5.68 -3.26
C PRO A 98 -10.60 -6.00 -2.03
N GLY A 99 -11.18 -5.85 -0.84
CA GLY A 99 -10.47 -6.05 0.42
C GLY A 99 -9.56 -4.89 0.83
N THR A 100 -9.56 -3.78 0.10
CA THR A 100 -8.86 -2.54 0.49
C THR A 100 -9.81 -1.55 1.15
N TYR A 101 -9.40 -1.03 2.31
CA TYR A 101 -10.12 -0.06 3.12
C TYR A 101 -9.32 1.24 3.15
N MET A 102 -9.87 2.31 2.58
CA MET A 102 -9.25 3.64 2.63
C MET A 102 -9.44 4.27 4.00
N ILE A 103 -8.34 4.63 4.65
CA ILE A 103 -8.36 5.22 5.99
C ILE A 103 -8.00 6.70 5.89
N ARG A 104 -9.02 7.57 6.03
CA ARG A 104 -8.86 9.03 6.04
C ARG A 104 -9.26 9.65 7.37
N SER A 105 -9.99 8.89 8.19
CA SER A 105 -10.50 9.31 9.48
C SER A 105 -10.46 8.18 10.51
N THR A 106 -10.70 8.53 11.77
CA THR A 106 -10.90 7.57 12.86
C THR A 106 -12.10 6.66 12.63
N ALA A 107 -13.17 7.19 12.05
CA ALA A 107 -14.37 6.41 11.69
C ALA A 107 -14.06 5.34 10.65
N ASP A 108 -13.27 5.68 9.62
CA ASP A 108 -12.84 4.71 8.60
C ASP A 108 -12.02 3.58 9.22
N CYS A 109 -11.07 3.94 10.10
CA CYS A 109 -10.23 2.96 10.78
C CYS A 109 -11.08 2.01 11.63
N ARG A 110 -12.01 2.55 12.44
CA ARG A 110 -12.94 1.74 13.24
C ARG A 110 -13.75 0.79 12.37
N ASN A 111 -14.36 1.29 11.30
CA ASN A 111 -15.16 0.48 10.40
C ASN A 111 -14.34 -0.65 9.74
N ALA A 112 -13.11 -0.35 9.30
CA ALA A 112 -12.21 -1.36 8.77
C ALA A 112 -11.89 -2.44 9.80
N MET A 113 -11.62 -2.07 11.06
CA MET A 113 -11.33 -3.04 12.12
C MET A 113 -12.52 -3.96 12.40
N GLU A 114 -13.74 -3.43 12.46
CA GLU A 114 -14.97 -4.22 12.64
C GLU A 114 -15.16 -5.21 11.49
N ARG A 115 -15.02 -4.75 10.24
CA ARG A 115 -15.19 -5.59 9.04
C ARG A 115 -14.13 -6.70 8.96
N ILE A 116 -12.89 -6.38 9.26
CA ILE A 116 -11.76 -7.32 9.19
C ILE A 116 -11.80 -8.34 10.34
N PHE A 117 -11.92 -7.87 11.59
CA PHE A 117 -11.69 -8.73 12.76
C PHE A 117 -12.97 -9.31 13.34
N GLN A 118 -14.11 -8.62 13.26
CA GLN A 118 -15.37 -9.14 13.80
C GLN A 118 -16.16 -9.88 12.73
N LYS A 119 -16.26 -9.32 11.51
CA LYS A 119 -17.00 -9.95 10.41
C LYS A 119 -16.16 -10.91 9.59
N GLY A 120 -14.83 -10.88 9.72
CA GLY A 120 -13.94 -11.76 8.97
C GLY A 120 -13.97 -11.52 7.47
N GLU A 121 -14.27 -10.29 7.03
CA GLU A 121 -14.35 -9.97 5.61
C GLU A 121 -13.00 -10.16 4.92
N THR A 122 -13.02 -10.84 3.77
CA THR A 122 -11.88 -11.07 2.91
C THR A 122 -12.35 -11.07 1.46
N GLN A 123 -11.45 -10.68 0.55
CA GLN A 123 -11.70 -10.68 -0.88
C GLN A 123 -11.64 -12.10 -1.46
N SER A 124 -12.56 -12.39 -2.37
CA SER A 124 -12.55 -13.63 -3.14
C SER A 124 -11.53 -13.59 -4.29
N PRO A 125 -10.99 -14.75 -4.72
CA PRO A 125 -10.15 -14.82 -5.91
C PRO A 125 -10.83 -14.28 -7.17
N ARG A 126 -12.16 -14.38 -7.26
CA ARG A 126 -12.94 -13.85 -8.39
C ARG A 126 -12.90 -12.33 -8.44
N GLU A 127 -13.13 -11.66 -7.32
CA GLU A 127 -13.08 -10.19 -7.26
C GLU A 127 -11.69 -9.67 -7.59
N VAL A 128 -10.64 -10.33 -7.08
CA VAL A 128 -9.25 -9.95 -7.39
C VAL A 128 -8.96 -10.09 -8.88
N ARG A 129 -9.44 -11.15 -9.54
CA ARG A 129 -9.31 -11.32 -11.00
C ARG A 129 -10.06 -10.25 -11.79
N LEU A 130 -11.28 -9.89 -11.36
CA LEU A 130 -12.04 -8.80 -12.00
C LEU A 130 -11.32 -7.46 -11.85
N PHE A 131 -10.75 -7.18 -10.69
CA PHE A 131 -9.92 -6.01 -10.48
C PHE A 131 -8.68 -5.99 -11.40
N LEU A 132 -7.98 -7.12 -11.53
CA LEU A 132 -6.87 -7.26 -12.48
C LEU A 132 -7.31 -7.02 -13.92
N LYS A 133 -8.46 -7.55 -14.31
CA LYS A 133 -9.01 -7.35 -15.65
C LYS A 133 -9.33 -5.88 -15.91
N ALA A 134 -9.93 -5.19 -14.93
CA ALA A 134 -10.17 -3.76 -15.02
C ALA A 134 -8.88 -2.95 -15.12
N ILE A 135 -7.82 -3.31 -14.39
CA ILE A 135 -6.49 -2.72 -14.55
C ILE A 135 -5.99 -2.95 -15.98
N GLU A 136 -6.00 -4.18 -16.47
CA GLU A 136 -5.53 -4.52 -17.82
C GLU A 136 -6.23 -3.67 -18.90
N GLU A 137 -7.55 -3.46 -18.78
CA GLU A 137 -8.34 -2.70 -19.75
C GLU A 137 -8.16 -1.17 -19.63
N THR A 138 -7.77 -0.67 -18.46
CA THR A 138 -7.70 0.78 -18.20
C THR A 138 -6.28 1.31 -18.11
N THR A 139 -5.29 0.43 -18.02
CA THR A 139 -3.88 0.81 -17.99
C THR A 139 -3.30 0.85 -19.39
N VAL A 140 -2.45 1.86 -19.60
CA VAL A 140 -1.60 1.91 -20.78
C VAL A 140 -0.29 1.20 -20.44
N PRO A 141 0.28 0.37 -21.34
CA PRO A 141 1.61 -0.19 -21.16
C PRO A 141 2.58 0.91 -20.77
N PHE A 142 3.28 0.80 -19.65
CA PHE A 142 4.32 1.77 -19.33
C PHE A 142 5.57 1.41 -20.13
N GLU A 143 5.84 2.13 -21.22
CA GLU A 143 7.20 2.17 -21.79
C GLU A 143 8.09 3.04 -20.89
N GLY A 144 8.40 2.51 -19.72
CA GLY A 144 9.68 2.76 -19.09
C GLY A 144 10.74 2.06 -19.93
N GLY A 145 10.99 2.59 -21.13
CA GLY A 145 12.25 2.31 -21.83
C GLY A 145 13.43 2.69 -20.93
N GLN A 146 14.65 2.45 -21.40
CA GLN A 146 15.92 2.64 -20.68
C GLN A 146 16.18 4.03 -20.05
N LEU A 147 15.25 4.98 -20.15
CA LEU A 147 15.36 6.32 -19.58
C LEU A 147 15.10 6.27 -18.07
N ARG A 148 16.18 6.21 -17.31
CA ARG A 148 16.12 6.40 -15.86
C ARG A 148 15.72 7.84 -15.54
N PRO A 149 15.02 8.10 -14.42
CA PRO A 149 14.57 9.46 -14.04
C PRO A 149 15.70 10.50 -13.92
N ASP A 150 16.93 10.05 -13.68
CA ASP A 150 18.16 10.85 -13.62
C ASP A 150 18.79 11.14 -14.99
N GLN A 151 18.36 10.45 -16.05
CA GLN A 151 18.99 10.49 -17.37
C GLN A 151 18.19 11.26 -18.44
N ALA A 152 17.00 11.77 -18.10
CA ALA A 152 16.14 12.51 -19.03
C ALA A 152 15.55 13.76 -18.37
N SER A 153 15.21 14.77 -19.18
CA SER A 153 14.45 15.92 -18.69
C SER A 153 13.00 15.53 -18.40
N ARG A 154 12.30 16.31 -17.58
CA ARG A 154 10.88 16.10 -17.29
C ARG A 154 10.03 16.21 -18.56
N GLU A 155 10.39 17.11 -19.46
CA GLU A 155 9.72 17.35 -20.74
C GLU A 155 9.89 16.16 -21.68
N GLU A 156 11.10 15.59 -21.76
CA GLU A 156 11.37 14.44 -22.62
C GLU A 156 10.61 13.20 -22.17
N ARG A 157 10.53 12.95 -20.85
CA ARG A 157 9.67 11.89 -20.31
C ARG A 157 8.19 12.13 -20.60
N ALA A 158 7.72 13.37 -20.48
CA ALA A 158 6.33 13.72 -20.75
C ALA A 158 6.00 13.54 -22.24
N ARG A 159 6.91 13.90 -23.15
CA ARG A 159 6.76 13.70 -24.60
C ARG A 159 6.64 12.22 -24.95
N VAL A 160 7.59 11.39 -24.51
CA VAL A 160 7.59 9.94 -24.80
C VAL A 160 6.31 9.27 -24.31
N MET A 161 5.88 9.60 -23.09
CA MET A 161 4.61 9.11 -22.55
C MET A 161 3.42 9.60 -23.37
N GLY A 162 3.40 10.87 -23.78
CA GLY A 162 2.34 11.47 -24.58
C GLY A 162 2.19 10.83 -25.97
N GLU A 163 3.30 10.61 -26.68
CA GLU A 163 3.30 9.93 -27.99
C GLU A 163 2.80 8.49 -27.91
N MET A 164 3.13 7.78 -26.82
CA MET A 164 2.66 6.43 -26.58
C MET A 164 1.15 6.40 -26.28
N VAL A 165 0.69 7.27 -25.37
CA VAL A 165 -0.74 7.40 -25.06
C VAL A 165 -1.51 7.75 -26.33
N SER A 166 -0.99 8.67 -27.16
CA SER A 166 -1.60 8.99 -28.45
C SER A 166 -1.72 7.77 -29.36
N ARG A 167 -0.65 6.97 -29.52
CA ARG A 167 -0.67 5.74 -30.35
C ARG A 167 -1.66 4.68 -29.84
N ILE A 168 -1.79 4.53 -28.53
CA ILE A 168 -2.73 3.57 -27.92
C ILE A 168 -4.17 4.02 -28.10
N LEU A 169 -4.42 5.33 -27.99
CA LEU A 169 -5.77 5.87 -28.08
C LEU A 169 -6.22 6.12 -29.52
N GLU A 170 -5.29 6.24 -30.49
CA GLU A 170 -5.60 6.49 -31.91
C GLU A 170 -6.67 5.57 -32.50
N PRO A 171 -6.67 4.24 -32.24
CA PRO A 171 -7.71 3.33 -32.75
C PRO A 171 -9.10 3.54 -32.13
N LEU A 172 -9.20 4.22 -30.98
CA LEU A 172 -10.48 4.49 -30.30
C LEU A 172 -11.22 5.71 -30.89
N PHE A 173 -10.55 6.51 -31.71
CA PHE A 173 -11.08 7.73 -32.31
C PHE A 173 -11.27 7.62 -33.83
N ARG A 174 -11.25 6.41 -34.37
CA ARG A 174 -11.61 6.08 -35.76
C ARG A 174 -12.93 5.32 -35.78
#